data_AF-A0A8S2IPE2-F1
#
_entry.id   AF-A0A8S2IPE2-F1
#
_cell.length_a   1.000
_cell.length_b   1.000
_cell.length_c   1.000
_cell.angle_alpha   90.00
_cell.angle_beta   90.00
_cell.angle_gamma   90.00
#
_symmetry.space_group_name_H-M   'P 1'
#
loop_
_entity.id
_entity.type
_entity.pdbx_description
1 polymer ?
#
loop_
_entity_poly.entity_id
_entity_poly.type
_entity_poly.pdbx_seq_one_letter_code
_entity_poly.pdbx_strand_id
1 'polypeptide(L)'
;GLCSFPITTFCVSMYLAGAAVPVNASMGVIMGAALLYGGATLNLAGYLEYRDGNNFGALTFCSYGAFWLSLASLYVAAFDFLTGYKNESVLNNAMGVFCLHGQFLQH
;
A
#
# COMPACT_ATOMS: atom_id res chain seq x y z
N GLY A 1 4.91 -13.19 -6.15
CA GLY A 1 5.35 -12.10 -5.25
C GLY A 1 5.95 -10.95 -6.02
N LEU A 2 7.12 -11.16 -6.63
CA LEU A 2 7.95 -10.13 -7.28
C LEU A 2 7.24 -9.18 -8.26
N CYS A 3 6.20 -9.62 -8.97
CA CYS A 3 5.48 -8.78 -9.94
C CYS A 3 4.41 -7.89 -9.31
N SER A 4 3.85 -8.30 -8.17
CA SER A 4 2.73 -7.60 -7.52
C SER A 4 3.15 -6.23 -6.98
N PHE A 5 4.32 -6.20 -6.35
CA PHE A 5 4.92 -5.00 -5.78
C PHE A 5 5.18 -3.88 -6.82
N PRO A 6 5.94 -4.10 -7.91
CA PRO A 6 6.24 -3.06 -8.89
C PRO A 6 4.98 -2.60 -9.66
N ILE A 7 4.00 -3.49 -9.89
CA ILE A 7 2.75 -3.12 -10.58
C ILE A 7 1.92 -2.17 -9.71
N THR A 8 1.76 -2.46 -8.41
CA THR A 8 1.04 -1.55 -7.49
C THR A 8 1.77 -0.22 -7.33
N THR A 9 3.11 -0.23 -7.20
CA THR A 9 3.92 0.99 -7.14
C THR A 9 3.79 1.82 -8.42
N PHE A 10 3.78 1.18 -9.58
CA PHE A 10 3.59 1.85 -10.87
C PHE A 10 2.22 2.52 -10.97
N CYS A 11 1.15 1.82 -10.59
CA CYS A 11 -0.21 2.39 -10.57
C CYS A 11 -0.35 3.59 -9.62
N VAL A 12 0.23 3.50 -8.41
CA VAL A 12 0.22 4.61 -7.43
C VAL A 12 1.05 5.79 -7.95
N SER A 13 2.20 5.53 -8.56
CA SER A 13 3.07 6.57 -9.13
C SER A 13 2.40 7.30 -10.29
N MET A 14 1.68 6.58 -11.17
CA MET A 14 0.94 7.19 -12.27
C MET A 14 -0.19 8.11 -11.78
N TYR A 15 -0.83 7.76 -10.67
CA TYR A 15 -1.86 8.62 -10.06
C TYR A 15 -1.25 9.85 -9.39
N LEU A 16 -0.18 9.67 -8.61
CA LEU A 16 0.53 10.79 -7.99
C LEU A 16 1.13 11.74 -9.05
N ALA A 17 1.54 11.23 -10.21
CA ALA A 17 2.02 12.02 -11.34
C ALA A 17 0.91 12.75 -12.14
N GLY A 18 -0.37 12.51 -11.82
CA GLY A 18 -1.50 13.12 -12.52
C GLY A 18 -1.64 12.68 -13.99
N ALA A 19 -1.03 11.56 -14.38
CA ALA A 19 -0.88 11.15 -15.78
C ALA A 19 -2.17 10.55 -16.41
N ALA A 20 -3.20 10.26 -15.61
CA ALA A 20 -4.42 9.60 -16.09
C ALA A 20 -5.73 10.04 -15.41
N VAL A 21 -5.65 10.60 -14.19
CA VAL A 21 -6.82 10.94 -13.37
C VAL A 21 -6.53 12.29 -12.68
N PRO A 22 -7.44 13.28 -12.70
CA PRO A 22 -7.26 14.51 -11.94
C PRO A 22 -7.02 14.17 -10.47
N VAL A 23 -6.07 14.83 -9.81
CA VAL A 23 -5.67 14.57 -8.40
C VAL A 23 -6.87 14.63 -7.43
N ASN A 24 -7.98 15.25 -7.85
CA ASN A 24 -9.23 15.40 -7.10
C ASN A 24 -10.26 14.27 -7.32
N ALA A 25 -9.98 13.26 -8.15
CA ALA A 25 -10.89 12.13 -8.37
C ALA A 25 -10.59 10.98 -7.41
N SER A 26 -11.63 10.19 -7.11
CA SER A 26 -11.56 9.13 -6.08
C SER A 26 -10.39 8.16 -6.29
N MET A 27 -9.54 8.07 -5.26
CA MET A 27 -8.41 7.13 -5.16
C MET A 27 -8.85 5.65 -5.08
N GLY A 28 -10.15 5.38 -5.00
CA GLY A 28 -10.70 4.05 -4.67
C GLY A 28 -10.25 2.91 -5.59
N VAL A 29 -10.06 3.17 -6.89
CA VAL A 29 -9.62 2.13 -7.84
C VAL A 29 -8.19 1.67 -7.55
N ILE A 30 -7.30 2.59 -7.20
CA ILE A 30 -5.90 2.32 -6.91
C ILE A 30 -5.75 1.70 -5.52
N MET A 31 -6.56 2.15 -4.56
CA MET A 31 -6.58 1.55 -3.24
C MET A 31 -7.15 0.12 -3.26
N GLY A 32 -8.10 -0.18 -4.14
CA GLY A 32 -8.58 -1.55 -4.38
C GLY A 32 -7.49 -2.47 -4.97
N ALA A 33 -6.71 -1.96 -5.93
CA ALA A 33 -5.56 -2.68 -6.48
C ALA A 33 -4.44 -2.88 -5.43
N ALA A 34 -4.21 -1.89 -4.57
CA ALA A 34 -3.28 -2.00 -3.45
C ALA A 34 -3.71 -3.07 -2.43
N LEU A 35 -5.01 -3.15 -2.11
CA LEU A 35 -5.54 -4.08 -1.10
C LEU A 35 -5.41 -5.55 -1.53
N LEU A 36 -5.85 -5.88 -2.75
CA LEU A 36 -5.90 -7.27 -3.22
C LEU A 36 -4.61 -7.71 -3.93
N TYR A 37 -4.05 -6.86 -4.78
CA TYR A 37 -2.86 -7.21 -5.58
C TYR A 37 -1.58 -6.91 -4.80
N GLY A 38 -1.43 -5.70 -4.26
CA GLY A 38 -0.26 -5.31 -3.46
C GLY A 38 -0.21 -5.97 -2.08
N GLY A 39 -1.37 -6.19 -1.46
CA GLY A 39 -1.51 -6.72 -0.10
C GLY A 39 -1.69 -8.24 -0.04
N ALA A 40 -2.88 -8.72 -0.39
CA ALA A 40 -3.25 -10.13 -0.19
C ALA A 40 -2.39 -11.10 -1.00
N THR A 41 -2.16 -10.81 -2.30
CA THR A 41 -1.36 -11.66 -3.18
C THR A 41 0.12 -11.71 -2.76
N LEU A 42 0.63 -10.62 -2.17
CA LEU A 42 2.00 -10.55 -1.70
C LEU A 42 2.20 -11.30 -0.38
N ASN A 43 1.24 -11.24 0.54
CA ASN A 43 1.23 -12.07 1.75
C ASN A 43 1.11 -13.57 1.43
N LEU A 44 0.27 -13.94 0.46
CA LEU A 44 0.18 -15.32 -0.03
C LEU A 44 1.51 -15.81 -0.62
N ALA A 45 2.23 -14.96 -1.36
CA ALA A 45 3.56 -15.28 -1.85
C ALA A 45 4.57 -15.43 -0.70
N GLY A 46 4.50 -14.60 0.34
CA GLY A 46 5.34 -14.75 1.54
C GLY A 46 5.10 -16.07 2.28
N TYR A 47 3.85 -16.50 2.37
CA TYR A 47 3.50 -17.81 2.96
C TYR A 47 4.06 -18.99 2.16
N LEU A 48 4.06 -18.90 0.83
CA LEU A 48 4.65 -19.93 -0.03
C LEU A 48 6.17 -20.00 0.10
N GLU A 49 6.86 -18.86 0.16
CA GLU A 49 8.31 -18.79 0.39
C GLU A 49 8.72 -19.32 1.78
N TYR A 50 7.87 -19.10 2.80
CA TYR A 50 8.06 -19.69 4.12
C TYR A 50 8.02 -21.23 4.05
N ARG A 51 7.09 -21.77 3.24
CA ARG A 51 6.96 -23.21 3.03
C ARG A 51 8.17 -23.81 2.30
N ASP A 52 8.79 -23.04 1.41
CA ASP A 52 9.98 -23.45 0.67
C ASP A 52 11.29 -23.23 1.47
N GLY A 53 11.20 -22.81 2.74
CA GLY A 53 12.34 -22.64 3.66
C GLY A 53 13.07 -21.31 3.53
N ASN A 54 12.57 -20.39 2.69
CA ASN A 54 13.14 -19.07 2.49
C ASN A 54 12.52 -18.05 3.46
N ASN A 55 13.00 -18.07 4.71
CA ASN A 55 12.51 -17.17 5.76
C ASN A 55 12.75 -15.68 5.45
N PHE A 56 13.81 -15.36 4.71
CA PHE A 56 14.13 -13.98 4.32
C PHE A 56 13.12 -13.45 3.30
N GLY A 57 12.83 -14.23 2.26
CA GLY A 57 11.80 -13.90 1.26
C GLY A 57 10.41 -13.80 1.88
N ALA A 58 10.07 -14.72 2.77
CA ALA A 58 8.81 -14.71 3.50
C ALA A 58 8.61 -13.42 4.32
N LEU A 59 9.60 -13.03 5.13
CA LEU A 59 9.51 -11.84 5.96
C LEU A 59 9.43 -10.56 5.11
N THR A 60 10.19 -10.54 4.01
CA THR A 60 10.23 -9.43 3.05
C THR A 60 8.85 -9.24 2.39
N PHE A 61 8.27 -10.30 1.81
CA PHE A 61 6.97 -10.21 1.13
C PHE A 61 5.80 -9.95 2.08
N CYS A 62 5.81 -10.53 3.29
CA CYS A 62 4.80 -10.24 4.30
C CYS A 62 4.87 -8.79 4.79
N SER A 63 6.06 -8.23 4.99
CA SER A 63 6.23 -6.82 5.42
C SER A 63 5.72 -5.85 4.36
N TYR A 64 6.06 -6.08 3.09
CA TYR A 64 5.52 -5.29 1.99
C TYR A 64 4.00 -5.45 1.83
N GLY A 65 3.48 -6.67 1.99
CA GLY A 65 2.05 -6.93 1.90
C GLY A 65 1.26 -6.25 3.02
N ALA A 66 1.80 -6.25 4.24
CA ALA A 66 1.22 -5.55 5.38
C ALA A 66 1.22 -4.03 5.21
N PHE A 67 2.27 -3.46 4.61
CA PHE A 67 2.31 -2.04 4.23
C PHE A 67 1.15 -1.68 3.27
N TRP A 68 0.96 -2.45 2.19
CA TRP A 68 -0.12 -2.17 1.25
C TRP A 68 -1.52 -2.37 1.84
N LEU A 69 -1.72 -3.38 2.70
CA LEU A 69 -2.98 -3.58 3.42
C LEU A 69 -3.28 -2.44 4.40
N SER A 70 -2.28 -1.94 5.11
CA SER A 70 -2.46 -0.79 6.03
C SER A 70 -2.69 0.53 5.30
N LEU A 71 -2.05 0.75 4.15
CA LEU A 71 -2.36 1.90 3.30
C LEU A 71 -3.80 1.83 2.78
N ALA A 72 -4.23 0.66 2.33
CA ALA A 72 -5.56 0.45 1.80
C ALA A 72 -6.67 0.55 2.86
N SER A 73 -6.42 0.08 4.09
CA SER A 73 -7.40 0.19 5.18
C SER A 73 -7.68 1.64 5.60
N LEU A 74 -6.75 2.57 5.43
CA LEU A 74 -6.98 4.01 5.66
C LEU A 74 -8.10 4.58 4.78
N TYR A 75 -8.30 4.03 3.58
CA TYR A 75 -9.30 4.50 2.60
C TYR A 75 -10.55 3.64 2.53
N VAL A 76 -10.63 2.57 3.33
CA VAL A 76 -11.85 1.76 3.46
C VAL A 76 -12.78 2.45 4.44
N ALA A 77 -13.93 2.92 3.94
CA ALA A 77 -14.93 3.66 4.71
C ALA A 77 -15.42 2.93 5.97
N ALA A 78 -15.31 1.60 6.03
CA ALA A 78 -15.70 0.80 7.20
C ALA A 78 -14.79 1.03 8.43
N PHE A 79 -13.54 1.50 8.26
CA PHE A 79 -12.63 1.73 9.38
C PHE A 79 -12.62 3.17 9.90
N ASP A 80 -13.17 4.12 9.14
CA ASP A 80 -13.39 5.51 9.54
C ASP A 80 -12.15 6.28 10.07
N PHE A 81 -10.94 5.90 9.66
CA PHE A 81 -9.70 6.52 10.18
C PHE A 81 -9.52 8.00 9.78
N LEU A 82 -10.13 8.41 8.67
CA LEU A 82 -9.91 9.74 8.09
C LEU A 82 -10.85 10.81 8.65
N THR A 83 -11.98 10.44 9.27
CA THR A 83 -12.97 11.39 9.80
C THR A 83 -12.51 12.12 11.06
N GLY A 84 -11.50 11.59 11.76
CA GLY A 84 -10.86 12.25 12.90
C GLY A 84 -10.00 13.46 12.52
N TYR A 85 -9.60 13.60 11.25
CA TYR A 85 -8.73 14.67 10.78
C TYR A 85 -9.54 15.84 10.21
N LYS A 86 -9.70 16.90 11.01
CA LYS A 86 -10.43 18.13 10.59
C LYS A 86 -9.58 19.11 9.79
N ASN A 87 -8.25 19.00 9.89
CA ASN A 87 -7.28 19.87 9.21
C ASN A 87 -6.53 19.08 8.13
N GLU A 88 -6.67 19.46 6.87
CA GLU A 88 -6.02 18.80 5.73
C GLU A 88 -4.49 18.79 5.84
N SER A 89 -3.89 19.83 6.40
CA SER A 89 -2.44 19.90 6.62
C SER A 89 -1.93 18.83 7.59
N VAL A 90 -2.69 18.54 8.65
CA VAL A 90 -2.31 17.51 9.65
C VAL A 90 -2.45 16.11 9.04
N LEU A 91 -3.49 15.90 8.25
CA LEU A 91 -3.67 14.65 7.50
C LEU A 91 -2.52 14.42 6.51
N ASN A 92 -2.14 15.44 5.75
CA ASN A 92 -1.04 15.35 4.78
C ASN A 92 0.30 15.07 5.47
N ASN A 93 0.56 15.66 6.64
CA ASN A 93 1.76 15.35 7.42
C ASN A 93 1.75 13.91 7.96
N ALA A 94 0.61 13.43 8.47
CA ALA A 94 0.47 12.06 8.97
C ALA A 94 0.65 11.02 7.86
N MET A 95 0.05 11.26 6.69
CA MET A 95 0.25 10.43 5.49
C MET A 95 1.70 10.48 5.01
N GLY A 96 2.35 11.65 5.09
CA GLY A 96 3.78 11.80 4.78
C GLY A 96 4.66 10.92 5.67
N VAL A 97 4.45 10.95 6.99
CA VAL A 97 5.18 10.10 7.94
C VAL A 97 4.92 8.61 7.68
N PHE A 98 3.68 8.23 7.38
CA PHE A 98 3.32 6.85 7.05
C PHE A 98 4.01 6.38 5.75
N CYS A 99 4.00 7.20 4.70
CA CYS A 99 4.67 6.88 3.43
C CYS A 99 6.19 6.81 3.57
N LEU A 100 6.80 7.65 4.42
CA LEU A 100 8.24 7.58 4.72
C LEU A 100 8.61 6.25 5.39
N HIS A 101 7.79 5.77 6.35
CA HIS A 101 7.99 4.46 6.96
C HIS A 101 7.95 3.33 5.91
N GLY A 102 7.05 3.43 4.93
CA GLY A 102 6.97 2.51 3.79
C GLY A 102 8.23 2.48 2.91
N GLN A 103 8.94 3.60 2.77
CA GLN A 103 10.18 3.68 1.97
C GLN A 103 11.37 3.02 2.69
N PHE A 104 11.42 3.07 4.02
CA PHE A 104 12.46 2.36 4.79
C PHE A 104 12.35 0.84 4.68
N LEU A 105 11.16 0.31 4.43
CA LEU A 105 10.97 -1.12 4.21
C LEU A 105 11.51 -1.59 2.85
N GLN A 106 11.82 -0.67 1.92
CA GLN A 106 12.28 -0.96 0.54
C GLN A 106 13.81 -1.06 0.39
N HIS A 107 14.57 -0.83 1.46
CA HIS A 107 16.03 -0.89 1.51
C HIS A 107 16.50 -2.05 2.39
#